data_AF-A0A0Q4XE14-F1
#
_entry.id   AF-A0A0Q4XE14-F1
#
_cell.length_a   1.000
_cell.length_b   1.000
_cell.length_c   1.000
_cell.angle_alpha   90.00
_cell.angle_beta   90.00
_cell.angle_gamma   90.00
#
_symmetry.space_group_name_H-M   'P 1'
#
loop_
_entity.id
_entity.type
_entity.pdbx_description
1 polymer ?
#
loop_
_entity_poly.entity_id
_entity_poly.type
_entity_poly.pdbx_seq_one_letter_code
_entity_poly.pdbx_strand_id
1 'polypeptide(L)'
;MAITRVDQDGAKKGMSTSYSSRPSLFPDNTSLTKDYVVDRYFMKGFGPPEAFIKKGTPIVAFGSCFAANISKYLHGRGYKVLTRQDNKAYVTQMGDGMVHTSAIRQQFEWAWENKFPSVALWQGYEQEEFGYTDEARLATKELFDEAEVFIITLGLSEIWYDEPTGEVFWRAPPKNKIDPSRHKFRVATFAETKSNIASIRSLIKQYRPSATVIFTVSPIPLAASFRPIAALSANAASKAIIRAAVDEFYRETKDNDDNLFYFPSYDVVQHGFDNQYGMDRRHVSLLVLDFNMKMFERYFCSPGLDDETLLKAYKIAQRRDQRLAKIGLQTPEEVAALARAKTMNHHGADEALSPATKRSAETQSRVDAKKAEKRAARIAGRRAAGE
;
A
#
# COMPACT_ATOMS: atom_id res chain seq x y z
N MET A 1 28.18 32.97 -0.85
CA MET A 1 27.40 32.26 -1.91
C MET A 1 26.31 33.17 -2.40
N ALA A 2 26.13 33.34 -3.71
CA ALA A 2 25.03 34.14 -4.25
C ALA A 2 23.70 33.39 -4.01
N ILE A 3 22.69 34.12 -3.51
CA ILE A 3 21.38 33.59 -3.12
C ILE A 3 20.33 34.04 -4.14
N THR A 4 19.59 33.09 -4.71
CA THR A 4 18.39 33.38 -5.51
C THR A 4 17.16 33.26 -4.62
N ARG A 5 16.16 34.13 -4.85
CA ARG A 5 14.87 34.04 -4.17
C ARG A 5 13.89 33.21 -5.01
N VAL A 6 13.39 32.12 -4.45
CA VAL A 6 12.33 31.31 -5.07
C VAL A 6 11.04 31.46 -4.25
N ASP A 7 9.91 31.57 -4.92
CA ASP A 7 8.60 31.62 -4.26
C ASP A 7 8.16 30.21 -3.84
N GLN A 8 7.83 30.04 -2.57
CA GLN A 8 7.13 28.88 -2.04
C GLN A 8 5.91 29.36 -1.29
N ASP A 9 4.72 29.06 -1.81
CA ASP A 9 3.44 29.36 -1.16
C ASP A 9 3.23 30.86 -0.86
N GLY A 10 3.77 31.74 -1.70
CA GLY A 10 3.75 33.20 -1.54
C GLY A 10 4.88 33.76 -0.67
N ALA A 11 5.77 32.92 -0.14
CA ALA A 11 6.94 33.32 0.62
C ALA A 11 8.22 33.20 -0.20
N LYS A 12 9.05 34.25 -0.20
CA LYS A 12 10.36 34.23 -0.86
C LYS A 12 11.37 33.48 0.02
N LYS A 13 11.81 32.30 -0.41
CA LYS A 13 12.90 31.54 0.22
C LYS A 13 14.23 31.78 -0.46
N GLY A 14 15.28 31.98 0.33
CA GLY A 14 16.64 32.06 -0.17
C GLY A 14 17.17 30.65 -0.49
N MET A 15 17.65 30.43 -1.70
CA MET A 15 18.36 29.22 -2.10
C MET A 15 19.68 29.56 -2.77
N SER A 16 20.59 28.61 -2.79
CA SER A 16 21.82 28.71 -3.57
C SER A 16 21.50 29.02 -5.04
N THR A 17 22.30 29.88 -5.66
CA THR A 17 22.25 30.17 -7.10
C THR A 17 22.48 28.94 -7.99
N SER A 18 23.00 27.83 -7.44
CA SER A 18 23.10 26.55 -8.14
C SER A 18 21.73 25.91 -8.47
N TYR A 19 20.63 26.38 -7.87
CA TYR A 19 19.26 25.95 -8.18
C TYR A 19 18.71 26.80 -9.34
N SER A 20 19.26 26.62 -10.55
CA SER A 20 19.05 27.49 -11.72
C SER A 20 17.72 27.28 -12.47
N SER A 21 16.90 26.30 -12.07
CA SER A 21 15.61 25.98 -12.71
C SER A 21 14.54 25.83 -11.64
N ARG A 22 13.50 26.68 -11.63
CA ARG A 22 12.35 26.71 -10.68
C ARG A 22 12.03 25.32 -10.09
N PRO A 23 12.66 24.93 -8.96
CA PRO A 23 12.61 23.54 -8.53
C PRO A 23 11.25 23.26 -7.89
N SER A 24 10.81 22.00 -7.95
CA SER A 24 9.71 21.56 -7.08
C SER A 24 10.24 21.50 -5.65
N LEU A 25 9.83 22.46 -4.83
CA LEU A 25 10.31 22.57 -3.45
C LEU A 25 9.66 21.51 -2.56
N PHE A 26 10.43 20.97 -1.62
CA PHE A 26 9.91 20.07 -0.60
C PHE A 26 8.94 20.86 0.31
N PRO A 27 7.78 20.29 0.69
CA PRO A 27 6.83 20.98 1.54
C PRO A 27 7.43 21.20 2.94
N ASP A 28 7.16 22.36 3.53
CA ASP A 28 7.32 22.56 4.97
C ASP A 28 5.98 22.44 5.70
N ASN A 29 5.98 22.63 7.03
CA ASN A 29 4.77 22.55 7.83
C ASN A 29 3.70 23.57 7.40
N THR A 30 4.09 24.72 6.88
CA THR A 30 3.16 25.72 6.34
C THR A 30 2.59 25.26 5.01
N SER A 31 3.42 24.72 4.11
CA SER A 31 2.99 24.10 2.84
C SER A 31 1.94 23.02 3.07
N LEU A 32 2.13 22.18 4.08
CA LEU A 32 1.18 21.12 4.42
C LEU A 32 -0.18 21.65 4.90
N THR A 33 -0.29 22.91 5.33
CA THR A 33 -1.58 23.51 5.73
C THR A 33 -2.32 24.20 4.59
N LYS A 34 -1.76 24.28 3.39
CA LYS A 34 -2.39 24.94 2.24
C LYS A 34 -3.54 24.10 1.67
N ASP A 35 -4.42 24.74 0.92
CA ASP A 35 -5.60 24.08 0.33
C ASP A 35 -5.27 23.36 -0.99
N TYR A 36 -4.23 23.83 -1.69
CA TYR A 36 -3.66 23.18 -2.86
C TYR A 36 -2.60 22.11 -2.51
N VAL A 37 -2.50 21.69 -1.25
CA VAL A 37 -1.45 20.76 -0.80
C VAL A 37 -1.46 19.44 -1.57
N VAL A 38 -2.64 18.89 -1.83
CA VAL A 38 -2.76 17.60 -2.52
C VAL A 38 -2.30 17.70 -3.96
N ASP A 39 -2.80 18.69 -4.70
CA ASP A 39 -2.41 18.93 -6.10
C ASP A 39 -0.92 19.25 -6.21
N ARG A 40 -0.42 20.21 -5.44
CA ARG A 40 0.94 20.74 -5.60
C ARG A 40 2.03 19.83 -5.05
N TYR A 41 1.81 19.18 -3.91
CA TYR A 41 2.86 18.48 -3.17
C TYR A 41 2.68 16.96 -3.15
N PHE A 42 1.48 16.43 -3.40
CA PHE A 42 1.24 14.99 -3.37
C PHE A 42 1.06 14.39 -4.77
N MET A 43 0.34 15.06 -5.67
CA MET A 43 -0.05 14.49 -6.98
C MET A 43 0.57 15.16 -8.20
N LYS A 44 1.30 16.28 -8.02
CA LYS A 44 1.94 17.00 -9.12
C LYS A 44 2.82 16.08 -9.97
N GLY A 45 2.51 15.98 -11.27
CA GLY A 45 3.23 15.14 -12.22
C GLY A 45 2.85 13.65 -12.21
N PHE A 46 2.00 13.22 -11.28
CA PHE A 46 1.51 11.84 -11.18
C PHE A 46 0.03 11.70 -11.50
N GLY A 47 -0.75 12.77 -11.35
CA GLY A 47 -2.17 12.78 -11.73
C GLY A 47 -2.35 12.61 -13.25
N PRO A 48 -3.33 11.82 -13.70
CA PRO A 48 -3.67 11.76 -15.12
C PRO A 48 -4.25 13.11 -15.58
N PRO A 49 -4.17 13.43 -16.89
CA PRO A 49 -4.81 14.64 -17.43
C PRO A 49 -6.32 14.68 -17.15
N GLU A 50 -6.96 13.52 -17.26
CA GLU A 50 -8.37 13.32 -16.93
C GLU A 50 -8.57 11.97 -16.24
N ALA A 51 -9.55 11.90 -15.34
CA ALA A 51 -9.90 10.66 -14.66
C ALA A 51 -10.64 9.70 -15.62
N PHE A 52 -10.19 8.45 -15.69
CA PHE A 52 -10.64 7.48 -16.71
C PHE A 52 -11.39 6.26 -16.13
N ILE A 53 -11.30 5.98 -14.84
CA ILE A 53 -11.96 4.82 -14.21
C ILE A 53 -13.45 5.12 -13.96
N LYS A 54 -14.33 4.57 -14.79
CA LYS A 54 -15.78 4.68 -14.62
C LYS A 54 -16.32 3.55 -13.74
N LYS A 55 -17.57 3.65 -13.28
CA LYS A 55 -18.20 2.61 -12.44
C LYS A 55 -18.17 1.22 -13.10
N GLY A 56 -18.39 1.15 -14.41
CA GLY A 56 -18.36 -0.08 -15.19
C GLY A 56 -16.98 -0.55 -15.65
N THR A 57 -15.93 0.28 -15.51
CA THR A 57 -14.56 -0.07 -15.92
C THR A 57 -14.09 -1.29 -15.12
N PRO A 58 -13.74 -2.42 -15.75
CA PRO A 58 -13.27 -3.60 -15.04
C PRO A 58 -11.86 -3.39 -14.47
N ILE A 59 -11.77 -3.42 -13.13
CA ILE A 59 -10.54 -3.18 -12.38
C ILE A 59 -10.02 -4.49 -11.81
N VAL A 60 -8.74 -4.78 -12.07
CA VAL A 60 -7.98 -5.81 -11.38
C VAL A 60 -6.95 -5.12 -10.49
N ALA A 61 -7.10 -5.29 -9.18
CA ALA A 61 -6.20 -4.71 -8.18
C ALA A 61 -5.64 -5.82 -7.28
N PHE A 62 -4.31 -5.94 -7.22
CA PHE A 62 -3.62 -6.99 -6.44
C PHE A 62 -2.17 -6.63 -6.10
N GLY A 63 -1.58 -7.39 -5.17
CA GLY A 63 -0.17 -7.29 -4.76
C GLY A 63 0.01 -7.35 -3.24
N SER A 64 0.18 -6.19 -2.60
CA SER A 64 0.25 -6.11 -1.13
C SER A 64 -1.13 -5.98 -0.48
N CYS A 65 -1.19 -6.16 0.86
CA CYS A 65 -2.40 -5.87 1.67
C CYS A 65 -2.98 -4.46 1.44
N PHE A 66 -2.19 -3.52 0.93
CA PHE A 66 -2.66 -2.19 0.57
C PHE A 66 -3.56 -2.20 -0.68
N ALA A 67 -3.32 -3.10 -1.65
CA ALA A 67 -4.20 -3.32 -2.79
C ALA A 67 -5.61 -3.72 -2.34
N ALA A 68 -5.73 -4.59 -1.32
CA ALA A 68 -7.03 -4.95 -0.75
C ALA A 68 -7.79 -3.75 -0.15
N ASN A 69 -7.10 -2.72 0.35
CA ASN A 69 -7.76 -1.50 0.81
C ASN A 69 -8.34 -0.71 -0.37
N ILE A 70 -7.58 -0.55 -1.46
CA ILE A 70 -8.07 0.08 -2.70
C ILE A 70 -9.27 -0.71 -3.25
N SER A 71 -9.15 -2.02 -3.40
CA SER A 71 -10.23 -2.90 -3.87
C SER A 71 -11.47 -2.78 -3.00
N LYS A 72 -11.32 -2.78 -1.67
CA LYS A 72 -12.45 -2.64 -0.73
C LYS A 72 -13.13 -1.30 -0.90
N TYR A 73 -12.33 -0.24 -0.98
CA TYR A 73 -12.82 1.12 -1.08
C TYR A 73 -13.59 1.30 -2.39
N LEU A 74 -12.97 0.99 -3.53
CA LEU A 74 -13.59 1.15 -4.85
C LEU A 74 -14.85 0.28 -5.01
N HIS A 75 -14.81 -0.97 -4.55
CA HIS A 75 -16.00 -1.83 -4.54
C HIS A 75 -17.13 -1.23 -3.68
N GLY A 76 -16.81 -0.74 -2.46
CA GLY A 76 -17.78 -0.06 -1.60
C GLY A 76 -18.32 1.25 -2.17
N ARG A 77 -17.60 1.87 -3.11
CA ARG A 77 -18.04 3.03 -3.90
C ARG A 77 -18.81 2.63 -5.16
N GLY A 78 -19.00 1.35 -5.45
CA GLY A 78 -19.75 0.84 -6.60
C GLY A 78 -18.95 0.76 -7.91
N TYR A 79 -17.62 0.75 -7.86
CA TYR A 79 -16.79 0.46 -9.04
C TYR A 79 -16.66 -1.05 -9.26
N LYS A 80 -16.57 -1.47 -10.53
CA LYS A 80 -16.43 -2.88 -10.94
C LYS A 80 -15.02 -3.41 -10.66
N VAL A 81 -14.82 -3.92 -9.45
CA VAL A 81 -13.56 -4.59 -9.04
C VAL A 81 -13.69 -6.10 -9.22
N LEU A 82 -12.99 -6.66 -10.20
CA LEU A 82 -13.08 -8.07 -10.59
C LEU A 82 -12.53 -9.01 -9.50
N THR A 83 -11.50 -8.58 -8.75
CA THR A 83 -10.91 -9.33 -7.63
C THR A 83 -11.77 -9.35 -6.36
N ARG A 84 -13.03 -8.92 -6.44
CA ARG A 84 -14.01 -8.97 -5.34
C ARG A 84 -15.26 -9.77 -5.64
N GLN A 85 -15.35 -10.32 -6.84
CA GLN A 85 -16.41 -11.26 -7.19
C GLN A 85 -16.00 -12.66 -6.72
N ASP A 86 -16.95 -13.48 -6.31
CA ASP A 86 -16.68 -14.89 -5.99
C ASP A 86 -16.17 -15.58 -7.26
N ASN A 87 -14.85 -15.81 -7.32
CA ASN A 87 -14.21 -16.52 -8.41
C ASN A 87 -13.10 -17.43 -7.87
N LYS A 88 -12.77 -18.45 -8.66
CA LYS A 88 -11.71 -19.41 -8.34
C LYS A 88 -10.30 -18.89 -8.63
N ALA A 89 -10.16 -17.63 -9.04
CA ALA A 89 -8.88 -17.08 -9.42
C ALA A 89 -8.02 -16.84 -8.18
N TYR A 90 -6.79 -17.32 -8.20
CA TYR A 90 -5.88 -17.20 -7.07
C TYR A 90 -5.45 -15.76 -6.79
N VAL A 91 -5.49 -14.89 -7.81
CA VAL A 91 -5.30 -13.44 -7.62
C VAL A 91 -6.34 -12.83 -6.66
N THR A 92 -7.55 -13.39 -6.59
CA THR A 92 -8.62 -13.00 -5.67
C THR A 92 -8.42 -13.61 -4.28
N GLN A 93 -8.05 -14.89 -4.21
CA GLN A 93 -7.95 -15.64 -2.95
C GLN A 93 -6.65 -15.37 -2.17
N MET A 94 -5.57 -14.99 -2.89
CA MET A 94 -4.22 -14.79 -2.34
C MET A 94 -3.64 -13.40 -2.62
N GLY A 95 -4.49 -12.45 -3.04
CA GLY A 95 -4.09 -11.11 -3.49
C GLY A 95 -3.16 -10.33 -2.56
N ASP A 96 -3.15 -10.65 -1.25
CA ASP A 96 -2.35 -10.01 -0.20
C ASP A 96 -0.99 -10.71 0.07
N GLY A 97 -0.73 -11.84 -0.58
CA GLY A 97 0.52 -12.62 -0.46
C GLY A 97 1.56 -12.33 -1.52
N MET A 98 1.17 -11.78 -2.66
CA MET A 98 2.03 -11.52 -3.82
C MET A 98 2.68 -10.15 -3.72
N VAL A 99 3.63 -10.02 -2.82
CA VAL A 99 4.16 -8.71 -2.42
C VAL A 99 5.45 -8.31 -3.14
N HIS A 100 6.14 -9.23 -3.81
CA HIS A 100 7.35 -8.93 -4.58
C HIS A 100 7.11 -9.08 -6.09
N THR A 101 7.92 -8.36 -6.88
CA THR A 101 7.72 -8.25 -8.33
C THR A 101 7.84 -9.57 -9.08
N SER A 102 8.68 -10.50 -8.61
CA SER A 102 8.82 -11.83 -9.23
C SER A 102 7.51 -12.64 -9.16
N ALA A 103 6.82 -12.66 -8.01
CA ALA A 103 5.54 -13.37 -7.87
C ALA A 103 4.43 -12.73 -8.70
N ILE A 104 4.39 -11.39 -8.75
CA ILE A 104 3.43 -10.65 -9.55
C ILE A 104 3.64 -10.96 -11.04
N ARG A 105 4.88 -10.92 -11.52
CA ARG A 105 5.23 -11.28 -12.91
C ARG A 105 4.81 -12.71 -13.24
N GLN A 106 5.11 -13.66 -12.36
CA GLN A 106 4.73 -15.06 -12.53
C GLN A 106 3.20 -15.24 -12.70
N GLN A 107 2.35 -14.39 -12.10
CA GLN A 107 0.89 -14.45 -12.35
C GLN A 107 0.56 -14.30 -13.83
N PHE A 108 1.17 -13.29 -14.46
CA PHE A 108 0.88 -12.92 -15.84
C PHE A 108 1.46 -13.95 -16.80
N GLU A 109 2.69 -14.41 -16.53
CA GLU A 109 3.32 -15.49 -17.29
C GLU A 109 2.53 -16.80 -17.19
N TRP A 110 2.01 -17.13 -16.00
CA TRP A 110 1.18 -18.31 -15.81
C TRP A 110 -0.17 -18.19 -16.53
N ALA A 111 -0.88 -17.07 -16.33
CA ALA A 111 -2.22 -16.88 -16.88
C ALA A 111 -2.23 -16.74 -18.41
N TRP A 112 -1.33 -15.94 -18.99
CA TRP A 112 -1.33 -15.63 -20.43
C TRP A 112 -0.37 -16.48 -21.26
N GLU A 113 0.80 -16.82 -20.73
CA GLU A 113 1.84 -17.55 -21.49
C GLU A 113 1.88 -19.05 -21.17
N ASN A 114 1.04 -19.52 -20.25
CA ASN A 114 1.01 -20.91 -19.81
C ASN A 114 2.37 -21.38 -19.24
N LYS A 115 3.13 -20.46 -18.64
CA LYS A 115 4.41 -20.77 -18.00
C LYS A 115 4.16 -21.29 -16.59
N PHE A 116 4.45 -22.57 -16.38
CA PHE A 116 4.44 -23.19 -15.07
C PHE A 116 5.86 -23.22 -14.54
N PRO A 117 6.07 -22.86 -13.29
CA PRO A 117 7.33 -23.17 -12.64
C PRO A 117 7.46 -24.68 -12.45
N SER A 118 8.70 -25.12 -12.43
CA SER A 118 9.09 -26.53 -12.34
C SER A 118 8.78 -27.17 -10.98
N VAL A 119 8.41 -26.37 -9.97
CA VAL A 119 8.15 -26.82 -8.60
C VAL A 119 6.85 -26.22 -8.03
N ALA A 120 6.29 -26.86 -7.01
CA ALA A 120 5.11 -26.37 -6.32
C ALA A 120 5.46 -25.09 -5.51
N LEU A 121 5.12 -23.91 -6.05
CA LEU A 121 5.44 -22.60 -5.44
C LEU A 121 4.26 -21.94 -4.70
N TRP A 122 3.11 -22.62 -4.60
CA TRP A 122 1.81 -22.00 -4.31
C TRP A 122 1.25 -22.50 -3.00
N GLN A 123 1.18 -21.60 -2.03
CA GLN A 123 0.61 -21.90 -0.74
C GLN A 123 -0.25 -20.75 -0.27
N GLY A 124 -1.50 -21.08 0.07
CA GLY A 124 -2.47 -20.12 0.58
C GLY A 124 -2.20 -19.72 2.03
N TYR A 125 -3.03 -18.80 2.54
CA TYR A 125 -2.93 -18.33 3.93
C TYR A 125 -3.06 -19.44 4.98
N GLU A 126 -3.82 -20.49 4.68
CA GLU A 126 -4.10 -21.61 5.58
C GLU A 126 -3.15 -22.80 5.36
N GLN A 127 -2.03 -22.60 4.66
CA GLN A 127 -1.07 -23.66 4.27
C GLN A 127 -1.66 -24.71 3.33
N GLU A 128 -2.84 -24.45 2.78
CA GLU A 128 -3.40 -25.19 1.67
C GLU A 128 -2.43 -25.10 0.48
N GLU A 129 -2.06 -26.26 -0.06
CA GLU A 129 -1.39 -26.34 -1.35
C GLU A 129 -2.43 -26.06 -2.43
N PHE A 130 -2.28 -24.90 -3.06
CA PHE A 130 -3.03 -24.61 -4.26
C PHE A 130 -2.21 -25.15 -5.41
N GLY A 131 -2.68 -26.21 -6.07
CA GLY A 131 -2.04 -26.70 -7.27
C GLY A 131 -2.10 -25.67 -8.40
N TYR A 132 -1.29 -25.86 -9.45
CA TYR A 132 -1.49 -25.14 -10.70
C TYR A 132 -2.63 -25.77 -11.49
N THR A 133 -3.86 -25.59 -11.02
CA THR A 133 -4.99 -26.15 -11.74
C THR A 133 -5.28 -25.30 -12.98
N ASP A 134 -5.59 -25.95 -14.09
CA ASP A 134 -5.98 -25.26 -15.31
C ASP A 134 -7.25 -24.42 -15.07
N GLU A 135 -8.14 -24.86 -14.18
CA GLU A 135 -9.32 -24.09 -13.82
C GLU A 135 -8.96 -22.74 -13.17
N ALA A 136 -8.00 -22.72 -12.23
CA ALA A 136 -7.57 -21.50 -11.57
C ALA A 136 -6.78 -20.59 -12.51
N ARG A 137 -5.99 -21.19 -13.42
CA ARG A 137 -5.25 -20.48 -14.46
C ARG A 137 -6.19 -19.78 -15.43
N LEU A 138 -7.16 -20.53 -15.96
CA LEU A 138 -8.16 -20.01 -16.90
C LEU A 138 -9.04 -18.96 -16.24
N ALA A 139 -9.46 -19.15 -14.98
CA ALA A 139 -10.19 -18.13 -14.23
C ALA A 139 -9.35 -16.85 -14.04
N THR A 140 -8.04 -16.98 -13.77
CA THR A 140 -7.13 -15.82 -13.65
C THR A 140 -6.95 -15.12 -14.99
N LYS A 141 -6.80 -15.90 -16.07
CA LYS A 141 -6.72 -15.41 -17.44
C LYS A 141 -7.98 -14.65 -17.84
N GLU A 142 -9.17 -15.17 -17.54
CA GLU A 142 -10.45 -14.49 -17.81
C GLU A 142 -10.52 -13.12 -17.12
N LEU A 143 -10.14 -13.03 -15.84
CA LEU A 143 -10.09 -11.75 -15.14
C LEU A 143 -9.12 -10.77 -15.79
N PHE A 144 -7.95 -11.25 -16.21
CA PHE A 144 -6.94 -10.42 -16.87
C PHE A 144 -7.36 -10.00 -18.27
N ASP A 145 -8.09 -10.84 -18.99
CA ASP A 145 -8.63 -10.55 -20.32
C ASP A 145 -9.78 -9.54 -20.27
N GLU A 146 -10.57 -9.55 -19.20
CA GLU A 146 -11.64 -8.58 -18.96
C GLU A 146 -11.10 -7.22 -18.47
N ALA A 147 -9.97 -7.23 -17.76
CA ALA A 147 -9.41 -6.02 -17.15
C ALA A 147 -9.15 -4.89 -18.16
N GLU A 148 -9.58 -3.69 -17.81
CA GLU A 148 -9.21 -2.44 -18.47
C GLU A 148 -8.20 -1.64 -17.64
N VAL A 149 -8.18 -1.86 -16.31
CA VAL A 149 -7.25 -1.17 -15.40
C VAL A 149 -6.63 -2.17 -14.44
N PHE A 150 -5.29 -2.20 -14.43
CA PHE A 150 -4.48 -2.96 -13.49
C PHE A 150 -3.90 -2.02 -12.42
N ILE A 151 -4.26 -2.23 -11.16
CA ILE A 151 -3.67 -1.53 -10.01
C ILE A 151 -2.71 -2.49 -9.32
N ILE A 152 -1.40 -2.26 -9.49
CA ILE A 152 -0.35 -3.17 -9.04
C ILE A 152 0.38 -2.54 -7.86
N THR A 153 0.19 -3.12 -6.68
CA THR A 153 0.80 -2.60 -5.45
C THR A 153 2.00 -3.44 -5.01
N LEU A 154 3.19 -2.85 -5.07
CA LEU A 154 4.46 -3.49 -4.70
C LEU A 154 4.73 -3.40 -3.20
N GLY A 155 5.09 -4.51 -2.57
CA GLY A 155 5.12 -4.64 -1.11
C GLY A 155 6.50 -4.80 -0.50
N LEU A 156 7.33 -5.70 -1.03
CA LEU A 156 8.64 -6.05 -0.45
C LEU A 156 9.62 -6.64 -1.46
N SER A 157 10.89 -6.60 -1.12
CA SER A 157 12.03 -7.10 -1.90
C SER A 157 12.64 -8.37 -1.31
N GLU A 158 12.17 -8.83 -0.15
CA GLU A 158 12.66 -10.05 0.49
C GLU A 158 11.97 -11.27 -0.11
N ILE A 159 12.72 -12.16 -0.73
CA ILE A 159 12.14 -13.29 -1.47
C ILE A 159 12.68 -14.62 -0.96
N TRP A 160 11.79 -15.61 -0.97
CA TRP A 160 12.15 -17.01 -0.85
C TRP A 160 12.19 -17.61 -2.24
N TYR A 161 13.16 -18.47 -2.51
CA TYR A 161 13.31 -19.13 -3.80
C TYR A 161 13.82 -20.55 -3.65
N ASP A 162 13.56 -21.36 -4.66
CA ASP A 162 14.10 -22.69 -4.81
C ASP A 162 15.50 -22.62 -5.42
N GLU A 163 16.55 -23.01 -4.70
CA GLU A 163 17.93 -22.85 -5.16
C GLU A 163 18.27 -23.65 -6.44
N PRO A 164 17.84 -24.91 -6.61
CA PRO A 164 18.14 -25.68 -7.81
C PRO A 164 17.54 -25.08 -9.09
N THR A 165 16.36 -24.46 -9.01
CA THR A 165 15.63 -23.94 -10.18
C THR A 165 15.75 -22.42 -10.30
N GLY A 166 16.12 -21.72 -9.23
CA GLY A 166 16.11 -20.27 -9.12
C GLY A 166 14.70 -19.67 -9.00
N GLU A 167 13.66 -20.48 -8.95
CA GLU A 167 12.27 -20.02 -9.01
C GLU A 167 11.81 -19.42 -7.68
N VAL A 168 11.12 -18.29 -7.75
CA VAL A 168 10.76 -17.51 -6.57
C VAL A 168 9.38 -17.95 -6.06
N PHE A 169 9.29 -18.35 -4.79
CA PHE A 169 8.02 -18.63 -4.13
C PHE A 169 7.18 -17.37 -4.04
N TRP A 170 5.85 -17.51 -4.12
CA TRP A 170 4.96 -16.35 -4.07
C TRP A 170 4.86 -15.69 -2.72
N ARG A 171 5.13 -16.49 -1.69
CA ARG A 171 5.17 -16.10 -0.29
C ARG A 171 6.20 -16.99 0.39
N ALA A 172 6.71 -16.53 1.54
CA ALA A 172 7.54 -17.36 2.40
C ALA A 172 6.87 -18.72 2.68
N PRO A 173 7.57 -19.85 2.44
CA PRO A 173 7.05 -21.17 2.78
C PRO A 173 6.80 -21.30 4.30
N PRO A 174 5.76 -22.02 4.73
CA PRO A 174 5.54 -22.40 6.12
C PRO A 174 6.75 -23.13 6.70
N LYS A 175 7.04 -22.87 7.98
CA LYS A 175 8.24 -23.37 8.65
C LYS A 175 8.42 -24.90 8.55
N ASN A 176 7.33 -25.66 8.62
CA ASN A 176 7.32 -27.12 8.52
C ASN A 176 7.52 -27.66 7.09
N LYS A 177 7.45 -26.80 6.07
CA LYS A 177 7.68 -27.14 4.65
C LYS A 177 8.97 -26.53 4.08
N ILE A 178 9.73 -25.80 4.89
CA ILE A 178 11.04 -25.29 4.48
C ILE A 178 12.03 -26.47 4.50
N ASP A 179 12.60 -26.78 3.34
CA ASP A 179 13.82 -27.58 3.23
C ASP A 179 15.02 -26.60 3.24
N PRO A 180 15.80 -26.49 4.32
CA PRO A 180 16.91 -25.54 4.40
C PRO A 180 18.03 -25.82 3.41
N SER A 181 18.14 -27.06 2.90
CA SER A 181 19.16 -27.41 1.90
C SER A 181 18.83 -26.82 0.54
N ARG A 182 17.54 -26.54 0.28
CA ARG A 182 16.99 -26.22 -1.04
C ARG A 182 16.30 -24.86 -1.11
N HIS A 183 15.42 -24.56 -0.15
CA HIS A 183 14.67 -23.31 -0.08
C HIS A 183 15.52 -22.23 0.59
N LYS A 184 15.90 -21.22 -0.19
CA LYS A 184 16.78 -20.15 0.25
C LYS A 184 16.06 -18.81 0.27
N PHE A 185 16.69 -17.87 0.94
CA PHE A 185 16.21 -16.52 1.13
C PHE A 185 17.22 -15.52 0.59
N ARG A 186 16.76 -14.50 -0.12
CA ARG A 186 17.60 -13.38 -0.57
C ARG A 186 16.81 -12.09 -0.68
N VAL A 187 17.51 -10.98 -0.87
CA VAL A 187 16.90 -9.70 -1.22
C VAL A 187 16.97 -9.55 -2.74
N ALA A 188 15.83 -9.29 -3.38
CA ALA A 188 15.74 -8.92 -4.78
C ALA A 188 16.49 -7.61 -5.02
N THR A 189 17.25 -7.56 -6.11
CA THR A 189 18.07 -6.39 -6.43
C THR A 189 17.22 -5.29 -7.07
N PHE A 190 17.78 -4.08 -7.15
CA PHE A 190 17.20 -2.99 -7.94
C PHE A 190 16.96 -3.41 -9.40
N ALA A 191 17.98 -3.97 -10.05
CA ALA A 191 17.92 -4.35 -11.46
C ALA A 191 16.88 -5.45 -11.72
N GLU A 192 16.81 -6.47 -10.87
CA GLU A 192 15.78 -7.51 -10.91
C GLU A 192 14.38 -6.91 -10.73
N THR A 193 14.23 -6.01 -9.76
CA THR A 193 12.93 -5.37 -9.47
C THR A 193 12.45 -4.55 -10.66
N LYS A 194 13.32 -3.71 -11.23
CA LYS A 194 13.03 -2.90 -12.43
C LYS A 194 12.70 -3.78 -13.63
N SER A 195 13.50 -4.82 -13.87
CA SER A 195 13.27 -5.78 -14.95
C SER A 195 11.90 -6.45 -14.83
N ASN A 196 11.52 -6.91 -13.64
CA ASN A 196 10.20 -7.50 -13.43
C ASN A 196 9.06 -6.50 -13.65
N ILE A 197 9.19 -5.25 -13.21
CA ILE A 197 8.19 -4.19 -13.46
C ILE A 197 8.02 -3.98 -14.98
N ALA A 198 9.13 -3.88 -15.71
CA ALA A 198 9.11 -3.74 -17.16
C ALA A 198 8.45 -4.95 -17.84
N SER A 199 8.78 -6.18 -17.42
CA SER A 199 8.15 -7.40 -17.95
C SER A 199 6.65 -7.45 -17.66
N ILE A 200 6.22 -7.07 -16.45
CA ILE A 200 4.80 -6.97 -16.09
C ILE A 200 4.07 -6.01 -17.04
N ARG A 201 4.62 -4.80 -17.25
CA ARG A 201 4.01 -3.84 -18.17
C ARG A 201 4.00 -4.36 -19.61
N SER A 202 5.09 -4.99 -20.06
CA SER A 202 5.20 -5.58 -21.40
C SER A 202 4.15 -6.66 -21.64
N LEU A 203 3.96 -7.59 -20.69
CA LEU A 203 2.94 -8.63 -20.75
C LEU A 203 1.54 -8.01 -20.83
N ILE A 204 1.23 -7.05 -19.95
CA ILE A 204 -0.06 -6.35 -20.00
C ILE A 204 -0.25 -5.66 -21.35
N LYS A 205 0.76 -4.98 -21.89
CA LYS A 205 0.67 -4.30 -23.18
C LYS A 205 0.49 -5.28 -24.35
N GLN A 206 1.10 -6.46 -24.28
CA GLN A 206 0.99 -7.50 -25.30
C GLN A 206 -0.42 -8.09 -25.37
N TYR A 207 -1.01 -8.44 -24.22
CA TYR A 207 -2.31 -9.13 -24.16
C TYR A 207 -3.50 -8.17 -24.02
N ARG A 208 -3.27 -6.98 -23.44
CA ARG A 208 -4.27 -5.93 -23.19
C ARG A 208 -3.68 -4.55 -23.57
N PRO A 209 -3.46 -4.27 -24.87
CA PRO A 209 -2.75 -3.06 -25.32
C PRO A 209 -3.40 -1.75 -24.87
N SER A 210 -4.73 -1.72 -24.77
CA SER A 210 -5.50 -0.56 -24.32
C SER A 210 -5.64 -0.47 -22.80
N ALA A 211 -5.19 -1.48 -22.03
CA ALA A 211 -5.35 -1.46 -20.59
C ALA A 211 -4.36 -0.50 -19.93
N THR A 212 -4.86 0.21 -18.92
CA THR A 212 -4.09 1.13 -18.09
C THR A 212 -3.46 0.39 -16.93
N VAL A 213 -2.20 0.71 -16.63
CA VAL A 213 -1.46 0.18 -15.48
C VAL A 213 -1.16 1.32 -14.51
N ILE A 214 -1.56 1.15 -13.26
CA ILE A 214 -1.24 2.06 -12.16
C ILE A 214 -0.36 1.30 -11.17
N PHE A 215 0.94 1.63 -11.15
CA PHE A 215 1.84 1.12 -10.11
C PHE A 215 1.73 1.95 -8.85
N THR A 216 1.89 1.30 -7.69
CA THR A 216 2.04 1.99 -6.42
C THR A 216 2.91 1.18 -5.47
N VAL A 217 3.66 1.86 -4.59
CA VAL A 217 4.44 1.20 -3.53
C VAL A 217 3.59 1.19 -2.27
N SER A 218 3.53 0.04 -1.60
CA SER A 218 2.75 -0.11 -0.37
C SER A 218 3.37 0.69 0.78
N PRO A 219 2.59 1.51 1.51
CA PRO A 219 3.03 2.14 2.76
C PRO A 219 3.16 1.17 3.93
N ILE A 220 2.69 -0.06 3.81
CA ILE A 220 2.69 -1.02 4.92
C ILE A 220 4.13 -1.55 5.13
N PRO A 221 4.72 -1.37 6.33
CA PRO A 221 6.04 -1.92 6.66
C PRO A 221 6.05 -3.46 6.72
N LEU A 222 7.24 -4.05 6.56
CA LEU A 222 7.47 -5.47 6.76
C LEU A 222 6.95 -5.93 8.13
N ALA A 223 6.28 -7.08 8.15
CA ALA A 223 5.88 -7.75 9.39
C ALA A 223 7.08 -8.27 10.18
N ALA A 224 8.03 -8.83 9.43
CA ALA A 224 9.24 -9.47 9.88
C ALA A 224 10.24 -9.45 8.73
N SER A 225 11.52 -9.59 9.06
CA SER A 225 12.60 -9.81 8.11
C SER A 225 13.30 -11.10 8.47
N PHE A 226 13.72 -11.87 7.46
CA PHE A 226 14.50 -13.09 7.66
C PHE A 226 16.02 -12.84 7.60
N ARG A 227 16.42 -11.59 7.38
CA ARG A 227 17.82 -11.17 7.45
C ARG A 227 18.29 -11.11 8.90
N PRO A 228 19.59 -11.33 9.17
CA PRO A 228 20.18 -11.20 10.51
C PRO A 228 20.41 -9.72 10.88
N ILE A 229 19.41 -8.87 10.67
CA ILE A 229 19.42 -7.43 10.99
C ILE A 229 18.06 -6.98 11.51
N ALA A 230 17.99 -5.77 12.06
CA ALA A 230 16.72 -5.19 12.49
C ALA A 230 15.72 -5.08 11.32
N ALA A 231 14.47 -5.49 11.56
CA ALA A 231 13.39 -5.39 10.59
C ALA A 231 13.15 -3.94 10.11
N LEU A 232 13.48 -2.95 10.94
CA LEU A 232 13.43 -1.53 10.56
C LEU A 232 14.37 -1.22 9.38
N SER A 233 15.64 -1.63 9.49
CA SER A 233 16.65 -1.44 8.44
C SER A 233 16.34 -2.27 7.20
N ALA A 234 15.86 -3.50 7.41
CA ALA A 234 15.40 -4.36 6.31
C ALA A 234 14.24 -3.73 5.54
N ASN A 235 13.24 -3.18 6.24
CA ASN A 235 12.10 -2.50 5.65
C ASN A 235 12.53 -1.25 4.88
N ALA A 236 13.40 -0.42 5.46
CA ALA A 236 13.92 0.78 4.81
C ALA A 236 14.63 0.43 3.49
N ALA A 237 15.55 -0.54 3.51
CA ALA A 237 16.22 -1.04 2.32
C ALA A 237 15.21 -1.58 1.28
N SER A 238 14.21 -2.33 1.75
CA SER A 238 13.21 -2.93 0.88
C SER A 238 12.37 -1.90 0.13
N LYS A 239 11.85 -0.89 0.84
CA LYS A 239 11.08 0.20 0.23
C LYS A 239 11.95 1.07 -0.68
N ALA A 240 13.21 1.32 -0.31
CA ALA A 240 14.15 2.07 -1.14
C ALA A 240 14.43 1.37 -2.48
N ILE A 241 14.72 0.06 -2.47
CA ILE A 241 14.96 -0.73 -3.68
C ILE A 241 13.74 -0.67 -4.61
N ILE A 242 12.55 -0.93 -4.06
CA ILE A 242 11.31 -0.95 -4.85
C ILE A 242 10.98 0.44 -5.39
N ARG A 243 10.97 1.46 -4.52
CA ARG A 243 10.57 2.81 -4.89
C ARG A 243 11.51 3.39 -5.94
N ALA A 244 12.82 3.16 -5.82
CA ALA A 244 13.79 3.57 -6.83
C ALA A 244 13.57 2.84 -8.16
N ALA A 245 13.32 1.53 -8.14
CA ALA A 245 13.09 0.75 -9.37
C ALA A 245 11.83 1.21 -10.12
N VAL A 246 10.74 1.49 -9.39
CA VAL A 246 9.52 2.08 -9.95
C VAL A 246 9.80 3.46 -10.54
N ASP A 247 10.56 4.29 -9.82
CA ASP A 247 10.90 5.65 -10.26
C ASP A 247 11.64 5.68 -11.60
N GLU A 248 12.68 4.85 -11.70
CA GLU A 248 13.52 4.78 -12.89
C GLU A 248 12.73 4.23 -14.08
N PHE A 249 12.00 3.12 -13.89
CA PHE A 249 11.13 2.58 -14.92
C PHE A 249 10.08 3.60 -15.39
N TYR A 250 9.43 4.30 -14.46
CA TYR A 250 8.40 5.27 -14.77
C TYR A 250 8.94 6.45 -15.58
N ARG A 251 10.08 7.03 -15.17
CA ARG A 251 10.72 8.12 -15.94
C ARG A 251 11.15 7.70 -17.33
N GLU A 252 11.67 6.48 -17.48
CA GLU A 252 12.11 5.99 -18.80
C GLU A 252 10.94 5.72 -19.75
N THR A 253 9.75 5.43 -19.22
CA THR A 253 8.65 4.88 -20.01
C THR A 253 7.48 5.85 -20.19
N LYS A 254 7.20 6.70 -19.19
CA LYS A 254 5.93 7.47 -19.12
C LYS A 254 5.69 8.37 -20.33
N ASP A 255 6.73 9.00 -20.86
CA ASP A 255 6.61 9.92 -22.00
C ASP A 255 6.18 9.19 -23.30
N ASN A 256 6.36 7.87 -23.36
CA ASN A 256 5.98 7.02 -24.49
C ASN A 256 4.82 6.06 -24.16
N ASP A 257 4.19 6.21 -22.99
CA ASP A 257 3.12 5.33 -22.51
C ASP A 257 2.06 6.11 -21.73
N ASP A 258 1.00 6.50 -22.43
CA ASP A 258 -0.13 7.24 -21.85
C ASP A 258 -1.00 6.38 -20.92
N ASN A 259 -0.86 5.04 -21.01
CA ASN A 259 -1.58 4.08 -20.19
C ASN A 259 -0.77 3.61 -18.97
N LEU A 260 0.28 4.34 -18.61
CA LEU A 260 1.12 4.05 -17.45
C LEU A 260 1.04 5.19 -16.44
N PHE A 261 0.68 4.88 -15.20
CA PHE A 261 0.62 5.84 -14.10
C PHE A 261 1.32 5.31 -12.86
N TYR A 262 1.77 6.24 -12.01
CA TYR A 262 2.22 5.93 -10.66
C TYR A 262 1.31 6.65 -9.66
N PHE A 263 0.78 5.91 -8.69
CA PHE A 263 0.06 6.47 -7.56
C PHE A 263 0.98 6.56 -6.33
N PRO A 264 1.31 7.75 -5.81
CA PRO A 264 2.31 7.95 -4.76
C PRO A 264 1.79 7.65 -3.34
N SER A 265 1.16 6.48 -3.14
CA SER A 265 0.58 6.13 -1.83
C SER A 265 1.63 6.03 -0.71
N TYR A 266 2.74 5.34 -0.97
CA TYR A 266 3.89 5.26 -0.06
C TYR A 266 4.42 6.64 0.32
N ASP A 267 4.70 7.47 -0.67
CA ASP A 267 5.36 8.76 -0.48
C ASP A 267 4.48 9.70 0.37
N VAL A 268 3.18 9.77 0.04
CA VAL A 268 2.22 10.61 0.77
C VAL A 268 2.00 10.13 2.20
N VAL A 269 1.89 8.82 2.43
CA VAL A 269 1.74 8.29 3.79
C VAL A 269 3.00 8.50 4.62
N GLN A 270 4.18 8.37 4.01
CA GLN A 270 5.46 8.44 4.73
C GLN A 270 5.95 9.87 4.98
N HIS A 271 5.58 10.83 4.12
CA HIS A 271 6.11 12.20 4.16
C HIS A 271 5.03 13.29 4.33
N GLY A 272 3.75 12.94 4.21
CA GLY A 272 2.64 13.88 4.45
C GLY A 272 2.13 13.92 5.90
N PHE A 273 2.62 13.02 6.76
CA PHE A 273 2.16 12.83 8.14
C PHE A 273 3.31 12.39 9.05
N ASP A 274 3.25 12.77 10.32
CA ASP A 274 4.24 12.38 11.34
C ASP A 274 3.84 11.11 12.13
N ASN A 275 2.53 10.82 12.22
CA ASN A 275 1.91 9.72 12.96
C ASN A 275 0.96 8.94 12.04
N GLN A 276 1.52 8.43 10.96
CA GLN A 276 0.82 7.78 9.86
C GLN A 276 0.32 6.36 10.16
N TYR A 277 0.82 5.72 11.21
CA TYR A 277 0.46 4.35 11.59
C TYR A 277 -0.40 4.30 12.86
N GLY A 278 -1.12 3.20 13.04
CA GLY A 278 -1.75 2.84 14.31
C GLY A 278 -0.72 2.42 15.37
N MET A 279 -1.22 1.96 16.51
CA MET A 279 -0.39 1.58 17.67
C MET A 279 0.63 0.48 17.37
N ASP A 280 0.37 -0.37 16.38
CA ASP A 280 1.28 -1.43 15.96
C ASP A 280 2.42 -0.96 15.04
N ARG A 281 2.47 0.34 14.73
CA ARG A 281 3.45 0.99 13.85
C ARG A 281 3.53 0.38 12.45
N ARG A 282 2.48 -0.29 12.00
CA ARG A 282 2.46 -1.02 10.73
C ARG A 282 1.20 -0.78 9.92
N HIS A 283 0.02 -0.86 10.52
CA HIS A 283 -1.20 -0.55 9.80
C HIS A 283 -1.36 0.97 9.69
N VAL A 284 -1.62 1.47 8.49
CA VAL A 284 -1.88 2.89 8.27
C VAL A 284 -3.09 3.32 9.10
N SER A 285 -2.97 4.47 9.76
CA SER A 285 -4.07 5.10 10.52
C SER A 285 -5.32 5.21 9.65
N LEU A 286 -6.49 4.89 10.20
CA LEU A 286 -7.73 4.85 9.42
C LEU A 286 -8.03 6.17 8.68
N LEU A 287 -7.71 7.32 9.29
CA LEU A 287 -7.93 8.63 8.65
C LEU A 287 -6.94 8.90 7.53
N VAL A 288 -5.68 8.49 7.69
CA VAL A 288 -4.64 8.60 6.65
C VAL A 288 -4.96 7.65 5.50
N LEU A 289 -5.42 6.43 5.80
CA LEU A 289 -5.87 5.45 4.83
C LEU A 289 -7.09 5.97 4.05
N ASP A 290 -8.12 6.46 4.74
CA ASP A 290 -9.31 7.04 4.12
C ASP A 290 -8.96 8.21 3.19
N PHE A 291 -8.09 9.13 3.63
CA PHE A 291 -7.58 10.19 2.79
C PHE A 291 -6.86 9.64 1.54
N ASN A 292 -5.99 8.64 1.70
CA ASN A 292 -5.26 8.06 0.57
C ASN A 292 -6.19 7.39 -0.45
N MET A 293 -7.23 6.69 0.01
CA MET A 293 -8.23 6.09 -0.87
C MET A 293 -9.05 7.14 -1.62
N LYS A 294 -9.44 8.23 -0.94
CA LYS A 294 -10.14 9.36 -1.55
C LYS A 294 -9.27 10.10 -2.56
N MET A 295 -7.97 10.22 -2.29
CA MET A 295 -7.00 10.78 -3.23
C MET A 295 -6.94 9.94 -4.51
N PHE A 296 -6.92 8.61 -4.39
CA PHE A 296 -7.02 7.74 -5.56
C PHE A 296 -8.32 7.98 -6.36
N GLU A 297 -9.49 7.96 -5.69
CA GLU A 297 -10.78 8.17 -6.37
C GLU A 297 -10.88 9.52 -7.06
N ARG A 298 -10.38 10.59 -6.44
CA ARG A 298 -10.40 11.94 -7.02
C ARG A 298 -9.62 12.03 -8.33
N TYR A 299 -8.44 11.42 -8.39
CA TYR A 299 -7.53 11.59 -9.52
C TYR A 299 -7.76 10.57 -10.63
N PHE A 300 -8.14 9.33 -10.30
CA PHE A 300 -8.25 8.26 -11.29
C PHE A 300 -9.68 7.91 -11.68
N CYS A 301 -10.69 8.25 -10.86
CA CYS A 301 -12.08 7.82 -11.10
C CYS A 301 -13.03 8.92 -11.58
N SER A 302 -14.05 8.53 -12.36
CA SER A 302 -15.04 9.40 -12.99
C SER A 302 -16.48 8.83 -12.89
N PRO A 303 -17.47 9.56 -12.35
CA PRO A 303 -17.29 10.79 -11.58
C PRO A 303 -16.55 10.46 -10.28
N GLY A 304 -15.42 11.11 -10.06
CA GLY A 304 -14.63 10.99 -8.84
C GLY A 304 -15.21 11.83 -7.70
N LEU A 305 -14.46 11.94 -6.61
CA LEU A 305 -14.75 12.94 -5.58
C LEU A 305 -14.44 14.35 -6.10
N ASP A 306 -15.01 15.37 -5.49
CA ASP A 306 -14.58 16.76 -5.68
C ASP A 306 -13.36 17.11 -4.80
N ASP A 307 -12.70 18.22 -5.15
CA ASP A 307 -11.51 18.72 -4.44
C ASP A 307 -11.81 19.12 -3.00
N GLU A 308 -12.99 19.66 -2.72
CA GLU A 308 -13.40 20.09 -1.39
C GLU A 308 -13.51 18.90 -0.43
N THR A 309 -14.15 17.83 -0.88
CA THR A 309 -14.33 16.58 -0.13
C THR A 309 -12.99 15.91 0.14
N LEU A 310 -12.10 15.88 -0.86
CA LEU A 310 -10.75 15.36 -0.68
C LEU A 310 -9.94 16.19 0.33
N LEU A 311 -9.96 17.52 0.19
CA LEU A 311 -9.26 18.43 1.09
C LEU A 311 -9.79 18.30 2.52
N LYS A 312 -11.10 18.16 2.70
CA LYS A 312 -11.71 17.93 4.01
C LYS A 312 -11.20 16.63 4.65
N ALA A 313 -11.10 15.55 3.89
CA ALA A 313 -10.53 14.28 4.38
C ALA A 313 -9.07 14.46 4.81
N TYR A 314 -8.26 15.17 4.00
CA TYR A 314 -6.89 15.51 4.35
C TYR A 314 -6.79 16.32 5.66
N LYS A 315 -7.56 17.41 5.80
CA LYS A 315 -7.53 18.24 7.01
C LYS A 315 -7.95 17.45 8.26
N ILE A 316 -8.88 16.52 8.14
CA ILE A 316 -9.27 15.62 9.25
C ILE A 316 -8.09 14.74 9.66
N ALA A 317 -7.43 14.09 8.70
CA ALA A 317 -6.25 13.27 8.96
C ALA A 317 -5.11 14.09 9.56
N GLN A 318 -4.83 15.28 9.01
CA GLN A 318 -3.80 16.19 9.47
C GLN A 318 -4.05 16.70 10.90
N ARG A 319 -5.28 17.08 11.25
CA ARG A 319 -5.60 17.50 12.63
C ARG A 319 -5.40 16.37 13.63
N ARG A 320 -5.74 15.14 13.25
CA ARG A 320 -5.49 13.96 14.09
C ARG A 320 -3.99 13.74 14.29
N ASP A 321 -3.23 13.85 13.22
CA ASP A 321 -1.77 13.70 13.20
C ASP A 321 -1.09 14.74 14.11
N GLN A 322 -1.39 16.02 13.91
CA GLN A 322 -0.88 17.11 14.74
C GLN A 322 -1.28 16.97 16.22
N ARG A 323 -2.48 16.46 16.48
CA ARG A 323 -2.91 16.16 17.85
C ARG A 323 -2.04 15.06 18.47
N LEU A 324 -1.73 13.99 17.73
CA LEU A 324 -0.84 12.92 18.21
C LEU A 324 0.56 13.43 18.48
N ALA A 325 1.11 14.27 17.60
CA ALA A 325 2.42 14.87 17.81
C ALA A 325 2.49 15.67 19.13
N LYS A 326 1.39 16.30 19.55
CA LYS A 326 1.33 17.07 20.81
C LYS A 326 1.14 16.21 22.07
N ILE A 327 0.34 15.15 21.99
CA ILE A 327 -0.09 14.39 23.20
C ILE A 327 0.49 12.98 23.29
N GLY A 328 1.22 12.53 22.25
CA GLY A 328 1.65 11.16 22.07
C GLY A 328 0.55 10.22 21.57
N LEU A 329 0.97 9.06 21.03
CA LEU A 329 0.10 7.91 20.82
C LEU A 329 -0.18 7.26 22.17
N GLN A 330 -1.25 7.71 22.83
CA GLN A 330 -1.64 7.14 24.12
C GLN A 330 -2.16 5.71 23.94
N THR A 331 -1.60 4.77 24.68
CA THR A 331 -2.17 3.44 24.84
C THR A 331 -3.55 3.53 25.51
N PRO A 332 -4.45 2.56 25.30
CA PRO A 332 -5.70 2.51 26.05
C PRO A 332 -5.51 2.58 27.57
N GLU A 333 -4.40 2.01 28.06
CA GLU A 333 -3.99 2.06 29.46
C GLU A 333 -3.54 3.46 29.89
N GLU A 334 -2.77 4.18 29.08
CA GLU A 334 -2.37 5.57 29.34
C GLU A 334 -3.58 6.51 29.30
N VAL A 335 -4.51 6.32 28.36
CA VAL A 335 -5.78 7.08 28.32
C VAL A 335 -6.57 6.81 29.60
N ALA A 336 -6.66 5.56 30.04
CA ALA A 336 -7.34 5.18 31.27
C ALA A 336 -6.63 5.72 32.52
N ALA A 337 -5.29 5.71 32.55
CA ALA A 337 -4.48 6.24 33.64
C ALA A 337 -4.56 7.77 33.74
N LEU A 338 -4.51 8.48 32.62
CA LEU A 338 -4.73 9.94 32.57
C LEU A 338 -6.17 10.32 32.94
N ALA A 339 -7.16 9.54 32.53
CA ALA A 339 -8.55 9.75 32.94
C ALA A 339 -8.70 9.58 34.46
N ARG A 340 -8.09 8.52 35.03
CA ARG A 340 -8.05 8.28 36.49
C ARG A 340 -7.32 9.41 37.23
N ALA A 341 -6.16 9.85 36.73
CA ALA A 341 -5.40 10.95 37.30
C ALA A 341 -6.14 12.30 37.22
N LYS A 342 -6.87 12.57 36.13
CA LYS A 342 -7.73 13.76 36.01
C LYS A 342 -8.92 13.72 36.96
N THR A 343 -9.53 12.56 37.20
CA THR A 343 -10.59 12.43 38.22
C THR A 343 -10.08 12.57 39.65
N MET A 344 -8.79 12.29 39.91
CA MET A 344 -8.20 12.52 41.24
C MET A 344 -7.73 13.97 41.43
N ASN A 345 -7.38 14.70 40.35
CA ASN A 345 -6.91 16.08 40.43
C ASN A 345 -7.99 17.16 40.21
N HIS A 346 -9.23 16.79 39.86
CA HIS A 346 -10.34 17.75 39.76
C HIS A 346 -11.31 17.65 40.94
N HIS A 347 -10.94 18.32 42.03
CA HIS A 347 -11.87 19.17 42.79
C HIS A 347 -11.76 20.62 42.27
N GLY A 348 -11.99 20.83 40.96
CA GLY A 348 -12.13 22.18 40.39
C GLY A 348 -11.61 22.33 38.96
N ALA A 349 -12.51 22.76 38.05
CA ALA A 349 -12.34 23.24 36.66
C ALA A 349 -12.53 22.23 35.51
N ASP A 350 -13.72 22.30 34.90
CA ASP A 350 -14.14 21.61 33.67
C ASP A 350 -13.34 22.01 32.42
N GLU A 351 -12.78 21.02 31.71
CA GLU A 351 -12.66 21.07 30.24
C GLU A 351 -13.00 19.69 29.65
N ALA A 352 -14.19 19.60 29.05
CA ALA A 352 -14.74 18.38 28.47
C ALA A 352 -14.12 18.06 27.09
N LEU A 353 -13.49 16.88 26.98
CA LEU A 353 -13.19 16.25 25.69
C LEU A 353 -14.49 16.04 24.88
N SER A 354 -14.49 16.46 23.60
CA SER A 354 -15.69 16.42 22.76
C SER A 354 -16.26 15.00 22.58
N PRO A 355 -17.60 14.83 22.51
CA PRO A 355 -18.27 13.53 22.41
C PRO A 355 -17.83 12.67 21.20
N ALA A 356 -17.41 13.32 20.11
CA ALA A 356 -16.94 12.63 18.91
C ALA A 356 -15.61 11.88 19.13
N THR A 357 -14.72 12.42 19.97
CA THR A 357 -13.44 11.77 20.29
C THR A 357 -13.69 10.51 21.12
N LYS A 358 -14.60 10.57 22.11
CA LYS A 358 -14.96 9.42 22.94
C LYS A 358 -15.55 8.28 22.11
N ARG A 359 -16.51 8.58 21.22
CA ARG A 359 -17.11 7.57 20.33
C ARG A 359 -16.10 6.92 19.38
N SER A 360 -15.16 7.68 18.84
CA SER A 360 -14.13 7.13 17.93
C SER A 360 -13.17 6.18 18.65
N ALA A 361 -12.75 6.52 19.87
CA ALA A 361 -11.87 5.69 20.69
C ALA A 361 -12.59 4.43 21.20
N GLU A 362 -13.86 4.54 21.60
CA GLU A 362 -14.68 3.39 22.00
C GLU A 362 -14.97 2.43 20.84
N THR A 363 -15.19 2.97 19.64
CA THR A 363 -15.40 2.14 18.44
C THR A 363 -14.14 1.38 18.07
N GLN A 364 -12.98 2.05 18.10
CA GLN A 364 -11.69 1.41 17.81
C GLN A 364 -11.34 0.35 18.86
N SER A 365 -11.52 0.67 20.15
CA SER A 365 -11.31 -0.27 21.27
C SER A 365 -12.20 -1.53 21.14
N ARG A 366 -13.48 -1.38 20.76
CA ARG A 366 -14.38 -2.52 20.52
C ARG A 366 -13.95 -3.38 19.33
N VAL A 367 -13.43 -2.77 18.27
CA VAL A 367 -12.92 -3.50 17.09
C VAL A 367 -11.64 -4.27 17.44
N ASP A 368 -10.75 -3.66 18.20
CA ASP A 368 -9.48 -4.28 18.62
C ASP A 368 -9.72 -5.41 19.64
N ALA A 369 -10.66 -5.24 20.56
CA ALA A 369 -11.10 -6.28 21.49
C ALA A 369 -11.69 -7.49 20.75
N LYS A 370 -12.58 -7.28 19.76
CA LYS A 370 -13.13 -8.37 18.94
C LYS A 370 -12.06 -9.09 18.12
N LYS A 371 -11.04 -8.38 17.64
CA LYS A 371 -9.90 -9.00 16.94
C LYS A 371 -9.02 -9.82 17.89
N ALA A 372 -8.77 -9.32 19.10
CA ALA A 372 -8.04 -10.03 20.14
C ALA A 372 -8.77 -11.30 20.57
N GLU A 373 -10.08 -11.23 20.74
CA GLU A 373 -10.94 -12.36 21.11
C GLU A 373 -10.98 -13.44 20.01
N LYS A 374 -11.13 -13.05 18.74
CA LYS A 374 -11.00 -13.99 17.61
C LYS A 374 -9.62 -14.64 17.52
N ARG A 375 -8.55 -13.88 17.82
CA ARG A 375 -7.19 -14.39 17.84
C ARG A 375 -6.97 -15.38 18.99
N ALA A 376 -7.50 -15.07 20.17
CA ALA A 376 -7.47 -15.94 21.35
C ALA A 376 -8.25 -17.24 21.11
N ALA A 377 -9.44 -17.17 20.54
CA ALA A 377 -10.24 -18.33 20.17
C ALA A 377 -9.51 -19.23 19.13
N ARG A 378 -8.82 -18.62 18.15
CA ARG A 378 -8.01 -19.37 17.17
C ARG A 378 -6.80 -20.06 17.81
N ILE A 379 -6.17 -19.43 18.81
CA ILE A 379 -5.04 -20.02 19.55
C ILE A 379 -5.53 -21.16 20.46
N ALA A 380 -6.69 -20.98 21.11
CA ALA A 380 -7.31 -22.00 21.94
C ALA A 380 -7.76 -23.23 21.11
N GLY A 381 -8.35 -23.00 19.94
CA GLY A 381 -8.74 -24.08 19.01
C GLY A 381 -7.55 -24.90 18.52
N ARG A 382 -6.39 -24.26 18.27
CA ARG A 382 -5.16 -24.96 17.89
C ARG A 382 -4.55 -25.78 19.03
N ARG A 383 -4.61 -25.27 20.27
CA ARG A 383 -4.18 -26.03 21.47
C ARG A 383 -5.07 -27.23 21.78
N ALA A 384 -6.37 -27.15 21.47
CA ALA A 384 -7.29 -28.26 21.66
C ALA A 384 -7.18 -29.34 20.56
N ALA A 385 -6.64 -28.98 19.39
CA ALA A 385 -6.46 -29.89 18.25
C ALA A 385 -5.14 -30.69 18.27
N GLY A 386 -4.26 -30.47 19.26
CA GLY A 386 -3.05 -31.28 19.44
C GLY A 386 -2.02 -31.17 18.31
N GLU A 387 -1.76 -29.95 17.80
CA GLU A 387 -0.60 -29.62 16.94
C GLU A 387 0.43 -28.73 17.66
#